data_AF-A0A1F9ZBL0-F1
#
_entry.id   AF-A0A1F9ZBL0-F1
#
_cell.length_a   1.000
_cell.length_b   1.000
_cell.length_c   1.000
_cell.angle_alpha   90.00
_cell.angle_beta   90.00
_cell.angle_gamma   90.00
#
_symmetry.space_group_name_H-M   'P 1'
#
loop_
_entity.id
_entity.type
_entity.pdbx_description
1 polymer ?
#
loop_
_entity_poly.entity_id
_entity_poly.type
_entity_poly.pdbx_seq_one_letter_code
_entity_poly.pdbx_strand_id
1 'polypeptide(L)'
;MFQKHVLLFAVFLLICAIAANVLITIYVTGPAQGDPAALEEGIILSKRVQATFDYLFGIAIGAFIVVATTPGLESRQDFIRWMTNEFPNSYVFFVFVMVLTILTIQISQYRVMSTNPTIIAFEPYFLFVNGFAVATVMLYAPYRFLTYVRRTKAGARVRRDTYLIMFGIAGYPFSELMFEVLLPNYGIDLRAPGFVLEMALVGLIAFGIRERSFLQELVVPTAEAHLQTKPAYDLERGYIYAILERDGSEAFEIFKDFVTHGAQGLCITRRAPKTVMKDYRLERTPILWLSRTASEKNAVRPSPPENVAIAIEHFVDIGQNGVVLLDGFEYLIAHNDFSSILALLHDLSEKVSLQEAILLLPFDPSTIGEREFALIRREVKLLGPLAVEHDAGAKVVR
;
A
#
# COMPACT_ATOMS: atom_id res chain seq x y z
N MET A 1 -2.05 -5.91 8.30
CA MET A 1 -1.74 -7.35 8.50
C MET A 1 -2.58 -8.26 7.60
N PHE A 2 -3.91 -8.14 7.56
CA PHE A 2 -4.78 -9.02 6.77
C PHE A 2 -4.44 -9.10 5.27
N GLN A 3 -4.25 -7.96 4.60
CA GLN A 3 -3.83 -7.90 3.18
C GLN A 3 -2.59 -8.76 2.88
N LYS A 4 -1.58 -8.73 3.76
CA LYS A 4 -0.35 -9.54 3.62
C LYS A 4 -0.65 -11.04 3.72
N HIS A 5 -1.57 -11.44 4.61
CA HIS A 5 -1.96 -12.85 4.74
C HIS A 5 -2.71 -13.35 3.51
N VAL A 6 -3.59 -12.52 2.93
CA VAL A 6 -4.30 -12.87 1.69
C VAL A 6 -3.32 -13.04 0.54
N LEU A 7 -2.32 -12.17 0.42
CA LEU A 7 -1.27 -12.30 -0.58
C LEU A 7 -0.38 -13.53 -0.35
N LEU A 8 0.05 -13.78 0.89
CA LEU A 8 0.84 -14.97 1.23
C LEU A 8 0.09 -16.25 0.88
N PHE A 9 -1.23 -16.27 1.10
CA PHE A 9 -2.08 -17.38 0.69
C PHE A 9 -2.12 -17.54 -0.83
N ALA A 10 -2.21 -16.45 -1.60
CA ALA A 10 -2.11 -16.51 -3.07
C ALA A 10 -0.75 -17.10 -3.52
N VAL A 11 0.36 -16.63 -2.96
CA VAL A 11 1.70 -17.16 -3.27
C VAL A 11 1.81 -18.63 -2.90
N PHE A 12 1.23 -19.05 -1.76
CA PHE A 12 1.18 -20.45 -1.36
C PHE A 12 0.45 -21.33 -2.40
N LEU A 13 -0.69 -20.87 -2.94
CA LEU A 13 -1.41 -21.59 -3.99
C LEU A 13 -0.57 -21.78 -5.26
N LEU A 14 0.20 -20.77 -5.65
CA LEU A 14 1.11 -20.87 -6.79
C LEU A 14 2.22 -21.90 -6.54
N ILE A 15 2.79 -21.91 -5.33
CA ILE A 15 3.79 -22.93 -4.94
C ILE A 15 3.17 -24.33 -4.99
N CYS A 16 1.92 -24.49 -4.54
CA CYS A 16 1.20 -25.76 -4.65
C CYS A 16 0.99 -26.17 -6.11
N ALA A 17 0.67 -25.25 -7.01
CA ALA A 17 0.53 -25.53 -8.45
C ALA A 17 1.83 -26.13 -9.02
N ILE A 18 2.96 -25.46 -8.75
CA ILE A 18 4.28 -25.88 -9.21
C ILE A 18 4.66 -27.23 -8.62
N ALA A 19 4.50 -27.40 -7.30
CA ALA A 19 4.82 -28.65 -6.63
C ALA A 19 3.97 -29.83 -7.15
N ALA A 20 2.67 -29.60 -7.36
CA ALA A 20 1.78 -30.62 -7.91
C ALA A 20 2.18 -31.00 -9.34
N ASN A 21 2.51 -30.03 -10.19
CA ASN A 21 2.96 -30.30 -11.55
C ASN A 21 4.26 -31.14 -11.56
N VAL A 22 5.24 -30.81 -10.71
CA VAL A 22 6.48 -31.57 -10.57
C VAL A 22 6.21 -33.00 -10.09
N LEU A 23 5.36 -33.18 -9.08
CA LEU A 23 5.02 -34.50 -8.55
C LEU A 23 4.30 -35.36 -9.59
N ILE A 24 3.31 -34.81 -10.31
CA ILE A 24 2.61 -35.52 -11.38
C ILE A 24 3.60 -35.90 -12.49
N THR A 25 4.53 -35.01 -12.82
CA THR A 25 5.54 -35.28 -13.84
C THR A 25 6.41 -36.49 -13.46
N ILE A 26 6.90 -36.52 -12.21
CA ILE A 26 7.81 -37.57 -11.72
C ILE A 26 7.09 -38.91 -11.53
N TYR A 27 5.90 -38.90 -10.94
CA TYR A 27 5.23 -40.12 -10.48
C TYR A 27 4.16 -40.65 -11.42
N VAL A 28 3.64 -39.83 -12.33
CA VAL A 28 2.57 -40.24 -13.27
C VAL A 28 3.09 -40.26 -14.70
N THR A 29 3.57 -39.14 -15.24
CA THR A 29 3.96 -39.08 -16.65
C THR A 29 5.29 -39.77 -16.94
N GLY A 30 6.26 -39.71 -16.01
CA GLY A 30 7.56 -40.37 -16.15
C GLY A 30 7.45 -41.89 -16.33
N PRO A 31 6.76 -42.61 -15.43
CA PRO A 31 6.51 -44.04 -15.56
C PRO A 31 5.64 -44.42 -16.77
N ALA A 32 4.79 -43.50 -17.25
CA ALA A 32 3.86 -43.75 -18.34
C ALA A 32 4.48 -43.62 -19.75
N GLN A 33 5.77 -43.28 -19.90
CA GLN A 33 6.39 -43.11 -21.22
C GLN A 33 6.31 -44.35 -22.15
N GLY A 34 6.14 -45.54 -21.59
CA GLY A 34 5.98 -46.79 -22.34
C GLY A 34 4.54 -47.12 -22.75
N ASP A 35 3.54 -46.40 -22.25
CA ASP A 35 2.12 -46.62 -22.53
C ASP A 35 1.46 -45.30 -22.99
N PRO A 36 1.15 -45.16 -24.29
CA PRO A 36 0.55 -43.95 -24.84
C PRO A 36 -0.74 -43.52 -24.14
N ALA A 37 -1.60 -44.45 -23.73
CA ALA A 37 -2.86 -44.12 -23.08
C ALA A 37 -2.64 -43.56 -21.67
N ALA A 38 -1.76 -44.21 -20.89
CA ALA A 38 -1.38 -43.74 -19.56
C ALA A 38 -0.66 -42.38 -19.62
N LEU A 39 0.14 -42.14 -20.67
CA LEU A 39 0.83 -40.88 -20.87
C LEU A 39 -0.16 -39.74 -21.15
N GLU A 40 -1.14 -39.97 -22.02
CA GLU A 40 -2.21 -39.00 -22.30
C GLU A 40 -3.00 -38.66 -21.02
N GLU A 41 -3.42 -39.66 -20.25
CA GLU A 41 -4.13 -39.45 -18.98
C GLU A 41 -3.29 -38.64 -17.98
N GLY A 42 -1.99 -38.94 -17.86
CA GLY A 42 -1.07 -38.23 -16.97
C GLY A 42 -0.89 -36.76 -17.36
N ILE A 43 -0.78 -36.46 -18.66
CA ILE A 43 -0.68 -35.09 -19.18
C ILE A 43 -1.96 -34.31 -18.86
N ILE A 44 -3.14 -34.91 -19.08
CA ILE A 44 -4.42 -34.27 -18.82
C ILE A 44 -4.62 -34.02 -17.32
N LEU A 45 -4.23 -34.97 -16.48
CA LEU A 45 -4.25 -34.81 -15.03
C LEU A 45 -3.40 -33.61 -14.59
N SER A 46 -2.16 -33.50 -15.09
CA SER A 46 -1.27 -32.35 -14.81
C SER A 46 -1.95 -31.04 -15.19
N LYS A 47 -2.50 -30.93 -16.40
CA LYS A 47 -3.16 -29.69 -16.88
C LYS A 47 -4.41 -29.32 -16.10
N ARG A 48 -5.24 -30.29 -15.70
CA ARG A 48 -6.42 -30.03 -14.85
C ARG A 48 -6.03 -29.54 -13.46
N VAL A 49 -4.99 -30.13 -12.86
CA VAL A 49 -4.51 -29.74 -11.55
C VAL A 49 -3.89 -28.34 -11.59
N GLN A 50 -3.03 -28.06 -12.57
CA GLN A 50 -2.43 -26.73 -12.80
C GLN A 50 -3.52 -25.66 -12.94
N ALA A 51 -4.44 -25.84 -13.89
CA ALA A 51 -5.51 -24.87 -14.13
C ALA A 51 -6.41 -24.65 -12.90
N THR A 52 -6.68 -25.69 -12.11
CA THR A 52 -7.45 -25.55 -10.87
C THR A 52 -6.73 -24.66 -9.86
N PHE A 53 -5.42 -24.84 -9.67
CA PHE A 53 -4.64 -23.97 -8.80
C PHE A 53 -4.52 -22.54 -9.33
N ASP A 54 -4.40 -22.34 -10.64
CA ASP A 54 -4.36 -21.00 -11.24
C ASP A 54 -5.66 -20.22 -11.00
N TYR A 55 -6.81 -20.88 -11.10
CA TYR A 55 -8.10 -20.25 -10.81
C TYR A 55 -8.30 -19.99 -9.30
N LEU A 56 -7.84 -20.88 -8.43
CA LEU A 56 -7.82 -20.64 -6.98
C LEU A 56 -6.88 -19.46 -6.62
N PHE A 57 -5.72 -19.38 -7.27
CA PHE A 57 -4.81 -18.26 -7.17
C PHE A 57 -5.49 -16.96 -7.64
N GLY A 58 -6.20 -17.00 -8.77
CA GLY A 58 -7.01 -15.89 -9.28
C GLY A 58 -8.05 -15.40 -8.26
N ILE A 59 -8.75 -16.31 -7.57
CA ILE A 59 -9.69 -15.98 -6.49
C ILE A 59 -8.97 -15.25 -5.33
N ALA A 60 -7.81 -15.75 -4.92
CA ALA A 60 -7.02 -15.16 -3.84
C ALA A 60 -6.45 -13.78 -4.22
N ILE A 61 -5.97 -13.61 -5.45
CA ILE A 61 -5.53 -12.32 -6.00
C ILE A 61 -6.71 -11.35 -6.10
N GLY A 62 -7.88 -11.81 -6.52
CA GLY A 62 -9.10 -11.02 -6.50
C GLY A 62 -9.43 -10.47 -5.10
N ALA A 63 -9.33 -11.31 -4.06
CA ALA A 63 -9.52 -10.87 -2.68
C ALA A 63 -8.46 -9.84 -2.27
N PHE A 64 -7.20 -10.09 -2.63
CA PHE A 64 -6.11 -9.15 -2.38
C PHE A 64 -6.39 -7.77 -3.00
N ILE A 65 -6.83 -7.73 -4.28
CA ILE A 65 -7.18 -6.49 -4.97
C ILE A 65 -8.27 -5.74 -4.21
N VAL A 66 -9.32 -6.43 -3.78
CA VAL A 66 -10.42 -5.82 -3.03
C VAL A 66 -9.92 -5.20 -1.74
N VAL A 67 -9.17 -5.98 -0.95
CA VAL A 67 -8.60 -5.53 0.34
C VAL A 67 -7.63 -4.37 0.13
N ALA A 68 -6.87 -4.35 -0.96
CA ALA A 68 -5.91 -3.30 -1.27
C ALA A 68 -6.55 -2.01 -1.82
N THR A 69 -7.78 -2.08 -2.35
CA THR A 69 -8.43 -0.94 -3.04
C THR A 69 -9.70 -0.42 -2.35
N THR A 70 -10.19 -1.11 -1.31
CA THR A 70 -11.32 -0.66 -0.50
C THR A 70 -10.83 -0.22 0.89
N PRO A 71 -10.99 1.07 1.25
CA PRO A 71 -10.71 1.56 2.60
C PRO A 71 -11.54 0.84 3.67
N GLY A 72 -10.96 0.61 4.85
CA GLY A 72 -11.66 0.00 6.00
C GLY A 72 -11.67 -1.53 6.04
N LEU A 73 -11.17 -2.22 5.01
CA LEU A 73 -11.04 -3.70 5.02
C LEU A 73 -9.73 -4.14 5.69
N GLU A 74 -9.70 -4.11 7.02
CA GLU A 74 -8.47 -4.36 7.78
C GLU A 74 -8.37 -5.77 8.35
N SER A 75 -9.52 -6.45 8.47
CA SER A 75 -9.64 -7.78 9.06
C SER A 75 -10.50 -8.71 8.20
N ARG A 76 -10.39 -10.01 8.47
CA ARG A 76 -11.25 -11.04 7.87
C ARG A 76 -12.73 -10.80 8.15
N GLN A 77 -13.08 -10.29 9.33
CA GLN A 77 -14.46 -10.02 9.71
C GLN A 77 -15.04 -8.84 8.91
N ASP A 78 -14.23 -7.82 8.62
CA ASP A 78 -14.66 -6.67 7.81
C ASP A 78 -14.86 -7.10 6.36
N PHE A 79 -13.96 -7.95 5.84
CA PHE A 79 -14.10 -8.53 4.51
C PHE A 79 -15.37 -9.35 4.34
N ILE A 80 -15.69 -10.23 5.30
CA ILE A 80 -16.93 -11.02 5.28
C ILE A 80 -18.17 -10.11 5.35
N ARG A 81 -18.18 -9.13 6.26
CA ARG A 81 -19.27 -8.17 6.39
C ARG A 81 -19.48 -7.36 5.12
N TRP A 82 -18.40 -6.92 4.47
CA TRP A 82 -18.46 -6.21 3.19
C TRP A 82 -19.05 -7.10 2.09
N MET A 83 -18.63 -8.37 2.01
CA MET A 83 -19.18 -9.31 1.03
C MET A 83 -20.69 -9.51 1.17
N THR A 84 -21.22 -9.53 2.39
CA THR A 84 -22.65 -9.72 2.65
C THR A 84 -23.46 -8.43 2.50
N ASN A 85 -22.93 -7.29 2.97
CA ASN A 85 -23.68 -6.04 3.02
C ASN A 85 -23.78 -5.36 1.65
N GLU A 86 -22.74 -5.48 0.81
CA GLU A 86 -22.73 -4.92 -0.55
C GLU A 86 -23.11 -5.97 -1.62
N PHE A 87 -23.88 -6.99 -1.24
CA PHE A 87 -24.26 -8.04 -2.19
C PHE A 87 -25.34 -7.54 -3.18
N PRO A 88 -25.19 -7.80 -4.50
CA PRO A 88 -24.05 -8.41 -5.18
C PRO A 88 -22.91 -7.42 -5.44
N ASN A 89 -21.68 -7.79 -5.08
CA ASN A 89 -20.48 -6.98 -5.38
C ASN A 89 -19.64 -7.61 -6.50
N SER A 90 -18.72 -6.81 -7.04
CA SER A 90 -17.87 -7.22 -8.17
C SER A 90 -16.94 -8.39 -7.87
N TYR A 91 -16.56 -8.59 -6.61
CA TYR A 91 -15.74 -9.72 -6.20
C TYR A 91 -16.53 -11.03 -6.16
N VAL A 92 -17.77 -10.99 -5.68
CA VAL A 92 -18.65 -12.17 -5.69
C VAL A 92 -18.92 -12.65 -7.12
N PHE A 93 -19.18 -11.72 -8.04
CA PHE A 93 -19.30 -12.06 -9.46
C PHE A 93 -18.00 -12.65 -10.02
N PHE A 94 -16.85 -12.05 -9.68
CA PHE A 94 -15.54 -12.56 -10.06
C PHE A 94 -15.33 -14.00 -9.57
N VAL A 95 -15.61 -14.30 -8.31
CA VAL A 95 -15.49 -15.65 -7.72
C VAL A 95 -16.43 -16.62 -8.42
N PHE A 96 -17.67 -16.22 -8.70
CA PHE A 96 -18.63 -17.05 -9.44
C PHE A 96 -18.06 -17.48 -10.79
N VAL A 97 -17.47 -16.55 -11.56
CA VAL A 97 -16.83 -16.88 -12.85
C VAL A 97 -15.68 -17.86 -12.66
N MET A 98 -14.80 -17.66 -11.68
CA MET A 98 -13.67 -18.58 -11.44
C MET A 98 -14.14 -19.99 -11.04
N VAL A 99 -15.13 -20.09 -10.16
CA VAL A 99 -15.70 -21.38 -9.73
C VAL A 99 -16.39 -22.09 -10.89
N LEU A 100 -17.15 -21.36 -11.71
CA LEU A 100 -17.76 -21.90 -12.91
C LEU A 100 -16.69 -22.46 -13.85
N THR A 101 -15.58 -21.75 -14.04
CA THR A 101 -14.48 -22.23 -14.89
C THR A 101 -13.81 -23.49 -14.34
N ILE A 102 -13.54 -23.54 -13.03
CA ILE A 102 -13.02 -24.76 -12.38
C ILE A 102 -13.95 -25.95 -12.64
N LEU A 103 -15.27 -25.76 -12.49
CA LEU A 103 -16.23 -26.82 -12.78
C LEU A 103 -16.18 -27.23 -14.27
N THR A 104 -16.09 -26.28 -15.19
CA THR A 104 -15.98 -26.59 -16.63
C THR A 104 -14.70 -27.35 -16.99
N ILE A 105 -13.57 -27.10 -16.31
CA ILE A 105 -12.31 -27.85 -16.50
C ILE A 105 -12.48 -29.34 -16.17
N GLN A 106 -13.27 -29.65 -15.14
CA GLN A 106 -13.43 -31.03 -14.68
C GLN A 106 -14.38 -31.83 -15.56
N ILE A 107 -15.41 -31.19 -16.12
CA ILE A 107 -16.44 -31.85 -16.93
C ILE A 107 -16.15 -31.82 -18.43
N SER A 108 -15.25 -30.95 -18.90
CA SER A 108 -15.03 -30.76 -20.33
C SER A 108 -14.44 -32.00 -21.00
N GLN A 109 -14.97 -32.32 -22.18
CA GLN A 109 -14.36 -33.31 -23.05
C GLN A 109 -13.15 -32.70 -23.76
N TYR A 110 -12.16 -33.54 -23.99
CA TYR A 110 -10.90 -33.18 -24.63
C TYR A 110 -10.55 -34.20 -25.70
N ARG A 111 -9.74 -33.77 -26.67
CA ARG A 111 -9.09 -34.67 -27.63
C ARG A 111 -7.61 -34.32 -27.70
N VAL A 112 -6.75 -35.27 -27.31
CA VAL A 112 -5.30 -35.12 -27.49
C VAL A 112 -4.99 -35.31 -28.97
N MET A 113 -4.38 -34.31 -29.59
CA MET A 113 -4.00 -34.34 -31.01
C MET A 113 -2.54 -34.75 -31.21
N SER A 114 -1.70 -34.39 -30.24
CA SER A 114 -0.27 -34.70 -30.22
C SER A 114 0.21 -34.66 -28.77
N THR A 115 1.16 -35.53 -28.42
CA THR A 115 1.83 -35.51 -27.11
C THR A 115 3.19 -34.81 -27.15
N ASN A 116 3.79 -34.64 -28.34
CA ASN A 116 5.08 -33.98 -28.52
C ASN A 116 5.17 -33.17 -29.84
N PRO A 117 4.91 -31.84 -29.83
CA PRO A 117 4.50 -31.03 -28.67
C PRO A 117 3.07 -31.38 -28.24
N THR A 118 2.75 -31.20 -26.97
CA THR A 118 1.41 -31.48 -26.45
C THR A 118 0.38 -30.50 -27.04
N ILE A 119 -0.59 -31.01 -27.80
CA ILE A 119 -1.70 -30.24 -28.40
C ILE A 119 -3.01 -30.89 -27.96
N ILE A 120 -3.86 -30.13 -27.29
CA ILE A 120 -5.14 -30.59 -26.75
C ILE A 120 -6.25 -29.73 -27.35
N ALA A 121 -7.18 -30.37 -28.05
CA ALA A 121 -8.39 -29.73 -28.53
C ALA A 121 -9.49 -29.80 -27.47
N PHE A 122 -10.18 -28.69 -27.26
CA PHE A 122 -11.28 -28.56 -26.30
C PHE A 122 -12.57 -28.15 -27.01
N GLU A 123 -13.70 -28.44 -26.37
CA GLU A 123 -15.00 -28.01 -26.87
C GLU A 123 -15.18 -26.47 -26.84
N PRO A 124 -15.98 -25.89 -27.77
CA PRO A 124 -16.15 -24.44 -27.86
C PRO A 124 -16.66 -23.76 -26.58
N TYR A 125 -17.55 -24.42 -25.83
CA TYR A 125 -18.06 -23.83 -24.58
C TYR A 125 -16.96 -23.70 -23.52
N PHE A 126 -16.04 -24.66 -23.45
CA PHE A 126 -14.91 -24.61 -22.52
C PHE A 126 -14.01 -23.43 -22.86
N LEU A 127 -13.66 -23.27 -24.14
CA LEU A 127 -12.84 -22.15 -24.61
C LEU A 127 -13.53 -20.80 -24.32
N PHE A 128 -14.84 -20.72 -24.49
CA PHE A 128 -15.61 -19.52 -24.17
C PHE A 128 -15.57 -19.19 -22.66
N VAL A 129 -15.87 -20.16 -21.79
CA VAL A 129 -15.89 -19.95 -20.33
C VAL A 129 -14.48 -19.62 -19.82
N ASN A 130 -13.46 -20.35 -20.29
CA ASN A 130 -12.07 -20.10 -19.95
C ASN A 130 -11.63 -18.71 -20.42
N GLY A 131 -11.89 -18.35 -21.69
CA GLY A 131 -11.57 -17.03 -22.24
C GLY A 131 -12.28 -15.90 -21.49
N PHE A 132 -13.54 -16.09 -21.10
CA PHE A 132 -14.29 -15.12 -20.30
C PHE A 132 -13.69 -14.93 -18.91
N ALA A 133 -13.27 -16.01 -18.25
CA ALA A 133 -12.62 -15.93 -16.94
C ALA A 133 -11.25 -15.24 -17.03
N VAL A 134 -10.43 -15.60 -18.01
CA VAL A 134 -9.14 -14.94 -18.31
C VAL A 134 -9.34 -13.44 -18.53
N ALA A 135 -10.30 -13.05 -19.39
CA ALA A 135 -10.62 -11.65 -19.64
C ALA A 135 -11.09 -10.92 -18.36
N THR A 136 -11.85 -11.61 -17.50
CA THR A 136 -12.30 -11.06 -16.22
C THR A 136 -11.11 -10.76 -15.31
N VAL A 137 -10.12 -11.66 -15.18
CA VAL A 137 -8.89 -11.38 -14.39
C VAL A 137 -8.12 -10.20 -14.98
N MET A 138 -7.92 -10.19 -16.30
CA MET A 138 -7.19 -9.12 -17.00
C MET A 138 -7.82 -7.75 -16.80
N LEU A 139 -9.16 -7.66 -16.74
CA LEU A 139 -9.87 -6.39 -16.63
C LEU A 139 -10.15 -5.98 -15.19
N TYR A 140 -10.30 -6.94 -14.27
CA TYR A 140 -10.66 -6.68 -12.88
C TYR A 140 -9.60 -5.88 -12.13
N ALA A 141 -8.31 -6.26 -12.27
CA ALA A 141 -7.22 -5.56 -11.63
C ALA A 141 -7.09 -4.10 -12.13
N PRO A 142 -7.03 -3.83 -13.45
CA PRO A 142 -7.04 -2.46 -13.96
C PRO A 142 -8.26 -1.66 -13.51
N TYR A 143 -9.46 -2.22 -13.59
CA TYR A 143 -10.68 -1.53 -13.18
C TYR A 143 -10.59 -1.04 -11.72
N ARG A 144 -10.21 -1.91 -10.79
CA ARG A 144 -10.14 -1.58 -9.35
C ARG A 144 -9.00 -0.62 -9.04
N PHE A 145 -7.79 -0.89 -9.53
CA PHE A 145 -6.61 -0.07 -9.23
C PHE A 145 -6.67 1.32 -9.88
N LEU A 146 -7.13 1.44 -11.13
CA LEU A 146 -7.30 2.75 -11.78
C LEU A 146 -8.37 3.58 -11.07
N THR A 147 -9.47 2.95 -10.64
CA THR A 147 -10.52 3.64 -9.87
C THR A 147 -9.98 4.12 -8.53
N TYR A 148 -9.18 3.29 -7.85
CA TYR A 148 -8.53 3.64 -6.59
C TYR A 148 -7.59 4.85 -6.75
N VAL A 149 -6.61 4.77 -7.66
CA VAL A 149 -5.62 5.83 -7.89
C VAL A 149 -6.27 7.15 -8.29
N ARG A 150 -7.35 7.12 -9.10
CA ARG A 150 -8.09 8.32 -9.48
C ARG A 150 -8.81 8.98 -8.30
N ARG A 151 -9.34 8.20 -7.36
CA ARG A 151 -10.07 8.70 -6.19
C ARG A 151 -9.13 9.27 -5.13
N THR A 152 -8.00 8.62 -4.90
CA THR A 152 -7.06 8.99 -3.82
C THR A 152 -6.00 10.01 -4.24
N LYS A 153 -5.94 10.40 -5.52
CA LYS A 153 -4.87 11.25 -6.09
C LYS A 153 -3.48 10.77 -5.65
N ALA A 154 -3.25 9.46 -5.76
CA ALA A 154 -2.06 8.82 -5.22
C ALA A 154 -0.75 9.42 -5.78
N GLY A 155 0.24 9.60 -4.90
CA GLY A 155 1.57 10.13 -5.27
C GLY A 155 2.27 9.29 -6.34
N ALA A 156 3.28 9.88 -7.00
CA ALA A 156 3.97 9.26 -8.15
C ALA A 156 4.53 7.86 -7.86
N ARG A 157 5.00 7.61 -6.62
CA ARG A 157 5.54 6.32 -6.19
C ARG A 157 4.45 5.26 -6.02
N VAL A 158 3.36 5.57 -5.31
CA VAL A 158 2.19 4.67 -5.16
C VAL A 158 1.59 4.32 -6.52
N ARG A 159 1.50 5.32 -7.41
CA ARG A 159 1.00 5.12 -8.77
C ARG A 159 1.89 4.15 -9.56
N ARG A 160 3.21 4.30 -9.49
CA ARG A 160 4.16 3.38 -10.12
C ARG A 160 3.98 1.96 -9.58
N ASP A 161 3.97 1.80 -8.25
CA ASP A 161 3.90 0.48 -7.62
C ASP A 161 2.55 -0.19 -7.91
N THR A 162 1.46 0.59 -7.96
CA THR A 162 0.14 0.13 -8.40
C THR A 162 0.15 -0.36 -9.86
N TYR A 163 0.81 0.37 -10.77
CA TYR A 163 0.93 -0.06 -12.16
C TYR A 163 1.77 -1.32 -12.32
N LEU A 164 2.83 -1.51 -11.51
CA LEU A 164 3.60 -2.75 -11.49
C LEU A 164 2.75 -3.94 -11.04
N ILE A 165 1.98 -3.78 -9.96
CA ILE A 165 1.05 -4.82 -9.48
C ILE A 165 0.00 -5.14 -10.56
N MET A 166 -0.61 -4.11 -11.15
CA MET A 166 -1.62 -4.27 -12.20
C MET A 166 -1.06 -4.99 -13.43
N PHE A 167 0.14 -4.63 -13.88
CA PHE A 167 0.82 -5.27 -14.99
C PHE A 167 1.15 -6.73 -14.69
N GLY A 168 1.66 -7.03 -13.49
CA GLY A 168 1.92 -8.40 -13.06
C GLY A 168 0.67 -9.26 -13.03
N ILE A 169 -0.42 -8.77 -12.43
CA ILE A 169 -1.69 -9.51 -12.31
C ILE A 169 -2.35 -9.73 -13.67
N ALA A 170 -2.38 -8.73 -14.55
CA ALA A 170 -2.99 -8.87 -15.88
C ALA A 170 -2.10 -9.65 -16.85
N GLY A 171 -0.78 -9.53 -16.71
CA GLY A 171 0.20 -10.23 -17.53
C GLY A 171 0.25 -11.73 -17.27
N TYR A 172 0.02 -12.18 -16.03
CA TYR A 172 0.05 -13.60 -15.67
C TYR A 172 -0.94 -14.46 -16.50
N PRO A 173 -2.27 -14.18 -16.48
CA PRO A 173 -3.22 -14.97 -17.27
C PRO A 173 -3.06 -14.76 -18.78
N PHE A 174 -2.44 -13.65 -19.20
CA PHE A 174 -2.06 -13.45 -20.61
C PHE A 174 -0.96 -14.41 -21.02
N SER A 175 0.10 -14.50 -20.22
CA SER A 175 1.21 -15.42 -20.43
C SER A 175 0.70 -16.86 -20.47
N GLU A 176 -0.09 -17.26 -19.48
CA GLU A 176 -0.64 -18.62 -19.40
C GLU A 176 -1.42 -18.96 -20.69
N LEU A 177 -2.34 -18.09 -21.12
CA LEU A 177 -3.11 -18.31 -22.35
C LEU A 177 -2.22 -18.36 -23.61
N MET A 178 -1.22 -17.49 -23.68
CA MET A 178 -0.29 -17.41 -24.81
C MET A 178 0.58 -18.66 -24.93
N PHE A 179 1.27 -19.04 -23.86
CA PHE A 179 2.30 -20.09 -23.88
C PHE A 179 1.72 -21.50 -23.73
N GLU A 180 0.60 -21.68 -23.02
CA GLU A 180 0.01 -23.00 -22.80
C GLU A 180 -1.01 -23.41 -23.85
N VAL A 181 -1.74 -22.44 -24.41
CA VAL A 181 -2.86 -22.71 -25.33
C VAL A 181 -2.57 -22.21 -26.74
N LEU A 182 -2.25 -20.92 -26.90
CA LEU A 182 -2.22 -20.31 -28.24
C LEU A 182 -0.99 -20.71 -29.05
N LEU A 183 0.23 -20.57 -28.53
CA LEU A 183 1.45 -20.93 -29.26
C LEU A 183 1.54 -22.43 -29.62
N PRO A 184 1.20 -23.37 -28.72
CA PRO A 184 1.21 -24.80 -29.06
C PRO A 184 0.21 -25.16 -30.16
N ASN A 185 -0.93 -24.48 -30.26
CA ASN A 185 -1.90 -24.67 -31.35
C ASN A 185 -1.34 -24.27 -32.74
N TYR A 186 -0.30 -23.44 -32.78
CA TYR A 186 0.46 -23.12 -34.00
C TYR A 186 1.73 -23.97 -34.15
N GLY A 187 1.93 -24.99 -33.30
CA GLY A 187 3.10 -25.87 -33.33
C GLY A 187 4.37 -25.27 -32.70
N ILE A 188 4.25 -24.18 -31.94
CA ILE A 188 5.36 -23.50 -31.29
C ILE A 188 5.36 -23.86 -29.80
N ASP A 189 6.37 -24.61 -29.33
CA ASP A 189 6.51 -24.93 -27.90
C ASP A 189 7.52 -23.99 -27.21
N LEU A 190 6.99 -23.00 -26.50
CA LEU A 190 7.75 -22.02 -25.70
C LEU A 190 7.30 -22.02 -24.24
N ARG A 191 6.76 -23.13 -23.73
CA ARG A 191 6.25 -23.22 -22.35
C ARG A 191 7.31 -22.91 -21.29
N ALA A 192 8.54 -23.38 -21.48
CA ALA A 192 9.64 -23.11 -20.55
C ALA A 192 9.99 -21.60 -20.45
N PRO A 193 10.20 -20.88 -21.57
CA PRO A 193 10.27 -19.42 -21.55
C PRO A 193 9.05 -18.72 -20.94
N GLY A 194 7.83 -19.23 -21.22
CA GLY A 194 6.58 -18.71 -20.64
C GLY A 194 6.57 -18.78 -19.11
N PHE A 195 6.97 -19.93 -18.55
CA PHE A 195 7.07 -20.11 -17.11
C PHE A 195 8.06 -19.12 -16.45
N VAL A 196 9.19 -18.84 -17.11
CA VAL A 196 10.15 -17.84 -16.60
C VAL A 196 9.52 -16.44 -16.59
N LEU A 197 8.74 -16.09 -17.61
CA LEU A 197 8.01 -14.82 -17.67
C LEU A 197 6.96 -14.73 -16.54
N GLU A 198 6.19 -15.79 -16.30
CA GLU A 198 5.21 -15.85 -15.20
C GLU A 198 5.87 -15.64 -13.84
N MET A 199 7.00 -16.31 -13.58
CA MET A 199 7.75 -16.11 -12.33
C MET A 199 8.26 -14.67 -12.20
N ALA A 200 8.69 -14.05 -13.29
CA ALA A 200 9.09 -12.64 -13.29
C ALA A 200 7.89 -11.70 -13.00
N LEU A 201 6.70 -11.99 -13.54
CA LEU A 201 5.48 -11.23 -13.28
C LEU A 201 5.02 -11.36 -11.82
N VAL A 202 5.10 -12.54 -11.24
CA VAL A 202 4.83 -12.76 -9.80
C VAL A 202 5.85 -12.00 -8.94
N GLY A 203 7.13 -12.01 -9.34
CA GLY A 203 8.18 -11.21 -8.71
C GLY A 203 7.89 -9.71 -8.78
N LEU A 204 7.33 -9.22 -9.89
CA LEU A 204 6.91 -7.83 -10.07
C LEU A 204 5.79 -7.43 -9.11
N ILE A 205 4.80 -8.31 -8.91
CA ILE A 205 3.72 -8.13 -7.92
C ILE A 205 4.32 -8.03 -6.52
N ALA A 206 5.20 -8.97 -6.16
CA ALA A 206 5.87 -8.98 -4.86
C ALA A 206 6.71 -7.71 -4.65
N PHE A 207 7.42 -7.23 -5.69
CA PHE A 207 8.18 -6.00 -5.66
C PHE A 207 7.29 -4.76 -5.47
N GLY A 208 6.16 -4.68 -6.18
CA GLY A 208 5.21 -3.56 -6.03
C GLY A 208 4.54 -3.52 -4.65
N ILE A 209 4.45 -4.67 -3.96
CA ILE A 209 3.87 -4.77 -2.62
C ILE A 209 4.93 -4.55 -1.52
N ARG A 210 6.22 -4.60 -1.87
CA ARG A 210 7.33 -4.43 -0.93
C ARG A 210 7.18 -3.11 -0.19
N GLU A 211 7.07 -3.23 1.13
CA GLU A 211 6.71 -2.18 2.10
C GLU A 211 7.27 -0.80 1.76
N ARG A 212 6.38 0.19 1.53
CA ARG A 212 6.41 1.59 2.00
C ARG A 212 5.17 2.43 1.59
N SER A 213 4.04 1.81 1.22
CA SER A 213 2.79 2.54 0.90
C SER A 213 1.97 2.93 2.14
N PHE A 214 2.32 2.36 3.30
CA PHE A 214 1.47 2.38 4.48
C PHE A 214 1.34 3.76 5.16
N LEU A 215 2.43 4.53 5.20
CA LEU A 215 2.42 5.89 5.75
C LEU A 215 1.75 6.91 4.81
N GLN A 216 1.64 6.59 3.52
CA GLN A 216 1.13 7.53 2.51
C GLN A 216 -0.41 7.51 2.41
N GLU A 217 -1.05 6.37 2.69
CA GLU A 217 -2.52 6.26 2.75
C GLU A 217 -3.14 6.96 3.97
N LEU A 218 -2.36 7.16 5.03
CA LEU A 218 -2.84 7.77 6.28
C LEU A 218 -2.63 9.28 6.34
N VAL A 219 -1.87 9.81 5.38
CA VAL A 219 -1.45 11.20 5.31
C VAL A 219 -2.16 11.86 4.12
N VAL A 220 -3.47 11.63 3.99
CA VAL A 220 -4.28 12.32 3.00
C VAL A 220 -4.64 13.69 3.56
N PRO A 221 -4.16 14.79 2.95
CA PRO A 221 -4.43 16.13 3.44
C PRO A 221 -5.93 16.40 3.37
N THR A 222 -6.54 16.58 4.54
CA THR A 222 -7.96 16.89 4.64
C THR A 222 -8.09 18.12 5.53
N ALA A 223 -8.72 19.17 5.02
CA ALA A 223 -9.00 20.36 5.82
C ALA A 223 -10.24 20.10 6.69
N GLU A 224 -10.20 20.53 7.95
CA GLU A 224 -11.39 20.53 8.82
C GLU A 224 -12.38 21.59 8.32
N ALA A 225 -11.90 22.83 8.14
CA ALA A 225 -12.62 23.99 7.59
C ALA A 225 -14.08 24.11 8.08
N HIS A 226 -14.25 24.57 9.32
CA HIS A 226 -15.57 24.74 9.94
C HIS A 226 -15.83 26.17 10.44
N LEU A 227 -14.81 27.02 10.50
CA LEU A 227 -14.91 28.38 11.05
C LEU A 227 -14.74 29.45 9.95
N GLN A 228 -15.59 30.48 9.98
CA GLN A 228 -15.49 31.67 9.11
C GLN A 228 -14.87 32.90 9.79
N THR A 229 -14.38 32.72 11.03
CA THR A 229 -13.67 33.77 11.78
C THR A 229 -12.28 34.02 11.21
N LYS A 230 -11.62 35.10 11.64
CA LYS A 230 -10.20 35.29 11.35
C LYS A 230 -9.36 34.36 12.25
N PRO A 231 -8.26 33.79 11.75
CA PRO A 231 -7.31 33.05 12.57
C PRO A 231 -6.81 33.90 13.75
N ALA A 232 -6.62 33.26 14.90
CA ALA A 232 -6.00 33.89 16.06
C ALA A 232 -4.49 34.08 15.84
N TYR A 233 -3.87 33.16 15.09
CA TYR A 233 -2.43 33.16 14.84
C TYR A 233 -2.10 33.50 13.38
N ASP A 234 -1.10 34.37 13.18
CA ASP A 234 -0.58 34.74 11.87
C ASP A 234 0.91 34.39 11.77
N LEU A 235 1.19 33.24 11.15
CA LEU A 235 2.54 32.72 10.93
C LEU A 235 2.91 32.82 9.45
N GLU A 236 4.14 33.25 9.19
CA GLU A 236 4.69 33.28 7.84
C GLU A 236 4.89 31.85 7.34
N ARG A 237 4.41 31.59 6.12
CA ARG A 237 4.59 30.31 5.43
C ARG A 237 6.04 30.10 5.01
N GLY A 238 6.42 28.84 4.82
CA GLY A 238 7.75 28.45 4.38
C GLY A 238 8.78 28.35 5.51
N TYR A 239 8.33 28.32 6.77
CA TYR A 239 9.21 28.29 7.95
C TYR A 239 8.87 27.15 8.91
N ILE A 240 9.91 26.70 9.60
CA ILE A 240 9.80 25.84 10.78
C ILE A 240 9.75 26.73 12.02
N TYR A 241 8.77 26.51 12.89
CA TYR A 241 8.61 27.20 14.15
C TYR A 241 8.89 26.25 15.31
N ALA A 242 9.87 26.59 16.13
CA ALA A 242 10.12 25.93 17.40
C ALA A 242 9.27 26.60 18.48
N ILE A 243 8.30 25.86 19.02
CA ILE A 243 7.44 26.33 20.12
C ILE A 243 8.10 25.88 21.43
N LEU A 244 8.75 26.81 22.12
CA LEU A 244 9.45 26.51 23.36
C LEU A 244 8.44 26.47 24.51
N GLU A 245 8.07 25.25 24.90
CA GLU A 245 7.08 24.96 25.96
C GLU A 245 7.36 23.61 26.62
N ARG A 246 6.68 23.32 27.74
CA ARG A 246 6.86 22.06 28.48
C ARG A 246 5.80 21.00 28.17
N ASP A 247 4.55 21.43 27.96
CA ASP A 247 3.39 20.54 27.90
C ASP A 247 2.83 20.35 26.48
N GLY A 248 3.34 21.07 25.49
CA GLY A 248 2.92 20.99 24.07
C GLY A 248 1.56 21.63 23.76
N SER A 249 0.87 22.17 24.77
CA SER A 249 -0.49 22.69 24.64
C SER A 249 -0.61 23.86 23.67
N GLU A 250 0.37 24.76 23.65
CA GLU A 250 0.35 25.96 22.82
C GLU A 250 0.47 25.57 21.34
N ALA A 251 1.41 24.67 21.01
CA ALA A 251 1.58 24.17 19.65
C ALA A 251 0.32 23.49 19.12
N PHE A 252 -0.42 22.75 19.96
CA PHE A 252 -1.69 22.15 19.56
C PHE A 252 -2.80 23.20 19.33
N GLU A 253 -2.86 24.27 20.12
CA GLU A 253 -3.82 25.35 19.92
C GLU A 253 -3.54 26.13 18.63
N ILE A 254 -2.27 26.45 18.36
CA ILE A 254 -1.83 27.04 17.10
C ILE A 254 -2.22 26.13 15.94
N PHE A 255 -1.88 24.84 16.03
CA PHE A 255 -2.20 23.87 14.99
C PHE A 255 -3.71 23.78 14.73
N LYS A 256 -4.52 23.69 15.80
CA LYS A 256 -6.00 23.65 15.72
C LYS A 256 -6.55 24.88 15.01
N ASP A 257 -6.05 26.08 15.33
CA ASP A 257 -6.48 27.33 14.69
C ASP A 257 -6.27 27.27 13.17
N PHE A 258 -5.09 26.84 12.71
CA PHE A 258 -4.83 26.72 11.27
C PHE A 258 -5.76 25.72 10.58
N VAL A 259 -5.92 24.51 11.13
CA VAL A 259 -6.71 23.45 10.45
C VAL A 259 -8.21 23.76 10.43
N THR A 260 -8.71 24.44 11.48
CA THR A 260 -10.12 24.87 11.55
C THR A 260 -10.43 26.04 10.63
N HIS A 261 -9.42 26.85 10.29
CA HIS A 261 -9.49 27.93 9.28
C HIS A 261 -9.06 27.49 7.87
N GLY A 262 -9.07 26.19 7.59
CA GLY A 262 -9.00 25.64 6.25
C GLY A 262 -7.60 25.23 5.77
N ALA A 263 -6.57 25.31 6.63
CA ALA A 263 -5.32 24.65 6.34
C ALA A 263 -5.49 23.12 6.39
N GLN A 264 -4.74 22.41 5.55
CA GLN A 264 -4.65 20.96 5.68
C GLN A 264 -3.62 20.65 6.76
N GLY A 265 -4.00 19.81 7.73
CA GLY A 265 -3.16 19.47 8.89
C GLY A 265 -2.57 18.06 8.82
N LEU A 266 -1.37 17.87 9.36
CA LEU A 266 -0.85 16.58 9.79
C LEU A 266 -0.33 16.70 11.22
N CYS A 267 -0.81 15.84 12.12
CA CYS A 267 -0.30 15.77 13.48
C CYS A 267 0.52 14.48 13.66
N ILE A 268 1.77 14.59 14.08
CA ILE A 268 2.61 13.48 14.52
C ILE A 268 2.84 13.69 16.01
N THR A 269 2.41 12.76 16.85
CA THR A 269 2.38 12.95 18.32
C THR A 269 2.71 11.67 19.06
N ARG A 270 3.29 11.78 20.26
CA ARG A 270 3.45 10.63 21.18
C ARG A 270 2.16 10.26 21.91
N ARG A 271 1.17 11.16 21.92
CA ARG A 271 -0.14 10.91 22.53
C ARG A 271 -0.95 9.97 21.65
N ALA A 272 -1.80 9.16 22.26
CA ALA A 272 -2.66 8.26 21.50
C ALA A 272 -3.60 9.07 20.57
N PRO A 273 -3.72 8.72 19.27
CA PRO A 273 -4.49 9.51 18.30
C PRO A 273 -5.93 9.78 18.74
N LYS A 274 -6.62 8.77 19.27
CA LYS A 274 -8.00 8.89 19.75
C LYS A 274 -8.17 9.97 20.83
N THR A 275 -7.16 10.13 21.70
CA THR A 275 -7.17 11.14 22.75
C THR A 275 -7.02 12.53 22.15
N VAL A 276 -6.06 12.71 21.24
CA VAL A 276 -5.82 14.00 20.57
C VAL A 276 -7.02 14.43 19.71
N MET A 277 -7.62 13.51 18.95
CA MET A 277 -8.84 13.78 18.19
C MET A 277 -9.98 14.29 19.08
N LYS A 278 -10.14 13.69 20.26
CA LYS A 278 -11.18 14.08 21.23
C LYS A 278 -10.90 15.42 21.88
N ASP A 279 -9.67 15.63 22.35
CA ASP A 279 -9.27 16.81 23.12
C ASP A 279 -9.33 18.08 22.25
N TYR A 280 -8.90 17.99 21.00
CA TYR A 280 -8.83 19.13 20.07
C TYR A 280 -9.93 19.15 19.01
N ARG A 281 -10.87 18.19 19.05
CA ARG A 281 -12.01 18.06 18.11
C ARG A 281 -11.57 18.01 16.64
N LEU A 282 -10.55 17.20 16.37
CA LEU A 282 -10.02 16.97 15.02
C LEU A 282 -10.69 15.72 14.44
N GLU A 283 -11.62 15.91 13.50
CA GLU A 283 -12.41 14.82 12.93
C GLU A 283 -11.78 14.25 11.65
N ARG A 284 -11.15 15.10 10.85
CA ARG A 284 -10.63 14.78 9.51
C ARG A 284 -9.11 14.83 9.41
N THR A 285 -8.46 15.51 10.35
CA THR A 285 -7.01 15.71 10.36
C THR A 285 -6.30 14.37 10.56
N PRO A 286 -5.39 13.96 9.66
CA PRO A 286 -4.58 12.78 9.87
C PRO A 286 -3.67 12.95 11.10
N ILE A 287 -3.75 11.98 12.02
CA ILE A 287 -2.90 11.92 13.22
C ILE A 287 -2.08 10.63 13.21
N LEU A 288 -0.76 10.76 13.20
CA LEU A 288 0.20 9.67 13.30
C LEU A 288 0.75 9.57 14.73
N TRP A 289 0.72 8.37 15.28
CA TRP A 289 1.26 8.06 16.58
C TRP A 289 2.75 7.74 16.49
N LEU A 290 3.57 8.57 17.10
CA LEU A 290 5.01 8.35 17.23
C LEU A 290 5.29 7.32 18.32
N SER A 291 5.45 6.05 17.93
CA SER A 291 5.55 4.93 18.88
C SER A 291 6.44 3.80 18.36
N ARG A 292 7.19 3.18 19.28
CA ARG A 292 8.02 1.99 18.98
C ARG A 292 7.23 0.70 18.94
N THR A 293 6.15 0.62 19.71
CA THR A 293 5.40 -0.62 19.98
C THR A 293 4.02 -0.64 19.36
N ALA A 294 3.49 0.53 18.97
CA ALA A 294 2.20 0.59 18.30
C ALA A 294 2.27 -0.20 16.98
N SER A 295 1.43 -1.23 16.89
CA SER A 295 1.18 -2.00 15.67
C SER A 295 -0.04 -1.47 14.92
N GLU A 296 -0.57 -0.33 15.38
CA GLU A 296 -1.73 0.33 14.79
C GLU A 296 -1.39 0.92 13.44
N LYS A 297 -2.44 1.12 12.65
CA LYS A 297 -2.27 1.68 11.33
C LYS A 297 -1.70 3.10 11.37
N ASN A 298 -2.19 3.93 12.27
CA ASN A 298 -1.77 5.32 12.35
C ASN A 298 -0.52 5.47 13.22
N ALA A 299 0.54 4.71 12.96
CA ALA A 299 1.76 4.76 13.75
C ALA A 299 3.02 4.90 12.89
N VAL A 300 3.94 5.73 13.36
CA VAL A 300 5.28 5.92 12.78
C VAL A 300 6.33 5.63 13.84
N ARG A 301 7.37 4.89 13.46
CA ARG A 301 8.48 4.58 14.37
C ARG A 301 9.42 5.80 14.44
N PRO A 302 9.92 6.15 15.64
CA PRO A 302 10.84 7.28 15.82
C PRO A 302 12.23 7.05 15.22
N SER A 303 12.59 5.78 14.97
CA SER A 303 13.88 5.40 14.41
C SER A 303 13.70 4.39 13.27
N PRO A 304 14.43 4.53 12.15
CA PRO A 304 15.35 5.64 11.88
C PRO A 304 14.57 6.93 11.52
N PRO A 305 15.17 8.13 11.64
CA PRO A 305 14.44 9.41 11.59
C PRO A 305 13.78 9.68 10.22
N GLU A 306 14.25 9.02 9.17
CA GLU A 306 13.70 9.09 7.81
C GLU A 306 12.24 8.61 7.76
N ASN A 307 11.80 7.78 8.71
CA ASN A 307 10.39 7.36 8.76
C ASN A 307 9.45 8.55 9.01
N VAL A 308 9.87 9.49 9.86
CA VAL A 308 9.12 10.72 10.13
C VAL A 308 9.30 11.71 8.98
N ALA A 309 10.53 11.83 8.44
CA ALA A 309 10.83 12.64 7.26
C ALA A 309 9.88 12.33 6.11
N ILE A 310 9.80 11.05 5.71
CA ILE A 310 8.99 10.58 4.59
C ILE A 310 7.52 10.92 4.79
N ALA A 311 7.01 10.86 6.02
CA ALA A 311 5.62 11.20 6.32
C ALA A 311 5.37 12.71 6.16
N ILE A 312 6.26 13.56 6.68
CA ILE A 312 6.17 15.02 6.59
C ILE A 312 6.36 15.48 5.15
N GLU A 313 7.43 15.04 4.48
CA GLU A 313 7.71 15.38 3.09
C GLU A 313 6.56 14.99 2.17
N HIS A 314 6.06 13.75 2.31
CA HIS A 314 4.92 13.30 1.52
C HIS A 314 3.71 14.20 1.72
N PHE A 315 3.37 14.53 2.97
CA PHE A 315 2.26 15.43 3.29
C PHE A 315 2.42 16.79 2.63
N VAL A 316 3.60 17.37 2.79
CA VAL A 316 3.92 18.72 2.31
C VAL A 316 3.93 18.76 0.77
N ASP A 317 4.34 17.69 0.09
CA ASP A 317 4.34 17.61 -1.37
C ASP A 317 2.93 17.50 -1.98
N ILE A 318 1.94 16.91 -1.27
CA ILE A 318 0.58 16.71 -1.81
C ILE A 318 -0.45 17.68 -1.20
N GLY A 319 -0.13 18.30 -0.07
CA GLY A 319 -0.99 19.24 0.64
C GLY A 319 -0.98 20.63 0.01
N GLN A 320 -2.11 21.31 0.08
CA GLN A 320 -2.24 22.74 -0.17
C GLN A 320 -2.33 23.46 1.17
N ASN A 321 -1.57 24.55 1.32
CA ASN A 321 -1.56 25.33 2.56
C ASN A 321 -1.24 24.49 3.81
N GLY A 322 -0.37 23.47 3.66
CA GLY A 322 -0.11 22.47 4.68
C GLY A 322 0.46 23.03 5.98
N VAL A 323 -0.01 22.50 7.10
CA VAL A 323 0.54 22.74 8.45
C VAL A 323 0.81 21.38 9.09
N VAL A 324 2.01 21.20 9.61
CA VAL A 324 2.45 19.95 10.25
C VAL A 324 2.78 20.25 11.70
N LEU A 325 2.29 19.43 12.63
CA LEU A 325 2.70 19.44 14.03
C LEU A 325 3.52 18.19 14.32
N LEU A 326 4.77 18.36 14.76
CA LEU A 326 5.65 17.28 15.19
C LEU A 326 5.85 17.34 16.72
N ASP A 327 4.91 16.77 17.46
CA ASP A 327 4.94 16.61 18.91
C ASP A 327 5.70 15.34 19.33
N GLY A 328 6.95 15.51 19.75
CA GLY A 328 7.84 14.42 20.12
C GLY A 328 9.24 14.53 19.52
N PHE A 329 9.71 15.74 19.27
CA PHE A 329 11.05 15.99 18.75
C PHE A 329 12.15 15.52 19.70
N GLU A 330 11.98 15.76 21.00
CA GLU A 330 12.89 15.27 22.05
C GLU A 330 12.96 13.75 22.03
N TYR A 331 11.85 13.09 21.68
CA TYR A 331 11.80 11.65 21.55
C TYR A 331 12.54 11.15 20.32
N LEU A 332 12.56 11.91 19.22
CA LEU A 332 13.41 11.62 18.07
C LEU A 332 14.89 11.77 18.41
N ILE A 333 15.27 12.84 19.12
CA ILE A 333 16.64 13.06 19.61
C ILE A 333 17.05 11.92 20.55
N ALA A 334 16.19 11.50 21.48
CA ALA A 334 16.52 10.44 22.42
C ALA A 334 16.68 9.04 21.79
N HIS A 335 16.21 8.83 20.56
CA HIS A 335 16.21 7.52 19.88
C HIS A 335 17.11 7.46 18.64
N ASN A 336 17.78 8.55 18.28
CA ASN A 336 18.64 8.64 17.11
C ASN A 336 19.86 9.50 17.41
N ASP A 337 20.90 9.42 16.59
CA ASP A 337 22.05 10.31 16.71
C ASP A 337 21.66 11.75 16.34
N PHE A 338 22.15 12.73 17.10
CA PHE A 338 21.82 14.15 16.89
C PHE A 338 22.18 14.63 15.48
N SER A 339 23.28 14.14 14.89
CA SER A 339 23.66 14.49 13.51
C SER A 339 22.61 14.07 12.48
N SER A 340 21.94 12.94 12.67
CA SER A 340 20.86 12.48 11.80
C SER A 340 19.60 13.31 11.97
N ILE A 341 19.30 13.77 13.20
CA ILE A 341 18.18 14.69 13.46
C ILE A 341 18.44 16.08 12.88
N LEU A 342 19.66 16.57 12.96
CA LEU A 342 20.02 17.86 12.37
C LEU A 342 19.93 17.81 10.84
N ALA A 343 20.43 16.72 10.22
CA ALA A 343 20.26 16.49 8.78
C ALA A 343 18.78 16.44 8.37
N LEU A 344 17.95 15.69 9.12
CA LEU A 344 16.50 15.68 8.94
C LEU A 344 15.91 17.10 8.98
N LEU A 345 16.32 17.92 9.96
CA LEU A 345 15.80 19.28 10.12
C LEU A 345 16.19 20.17 8.94
N HIS A 346 17.40 20.04 8.40
CA HIS A 346 17.84 20.74 7.19
C HIS A 346 16.98 20.35 5.97
N ASP A 347 16.80 19.05 5.74
CA ASP A 347 16.01 18.54 4.62
C ASP A 347 14.54 19.01 4.70
N LEU A 348 13.96 18.96 5.91
CA LEU A 348 12.61 19.47 6.16
C LEU A 348 12.52 20.99 6.00
N SER A 349 13.54 21.75 6.39
CA SER A 349 13.56 23.21 6.24
C SER A 349 13.50 23.61 4.77
N GLU A 350 14.31 22.97 3.93
CA GLU A 350 14.28 23.17 2.47
C GLU A 350 12.90 22.81 1.90
N LYS A 351 12.34 21.66 2.28
CA LYS A 351 11.03 21.20 1.80
C LYS A 351 9.87 22.09 2.22
N VAL A 352 9.83 22.50 3.48
CA VAL A 352 8.80 23.39 4.03
C VAL A 352 8.85 24.74 3.34
N SER A 353 10.05 25.27 3.08
CA SER A 353 10.26 26.52 2.35
C SER A 353 9.76 26.43 0.91
N LEU A 354 10.13 25.37 0.18
CA LEU A 354 9.74 25.18 -1.23
C LEU A 354 8.22 25.07 -1.45
N GLN A 355 7.50 24.45 -0.51
CA GLN A 355 6.05 24.21 -0.63
C GLN A 355 5.21 25.23 0.16
N GLU A 356 5.82 26.28 0.72
CA GLU A 356 5.15 27.28 1.57
C GLU A 356 4.31 26.64 2.70
N ALA A 357 4.79 25.53 3.26
CA ALA A 357 4.17 24.85 4.38
C ALA A 357 4.58 25.50 5.72
N ILE A 358 3.95 25.10 6.81
CA ILE A 358 4.37 25.45 8.17
C ILE A 358 4.65 24.16 8.93
N LEU A 359 5.81 24.07 9.59
CA LEU A 359 6.13 22.98 10.52
C LEU A 359 6.23 23.53 11.93
N LEU A 360 5.38 23.03 12.82
CA LEU A 360 5.34 23.35 14.25
C LEU A 360 6.09 22.26 15.01
N LEU A 361 7.09 22.68 15.78
CA LEU A 361 8.03 21.83 16.48
C LEU A 361 8.06 22.20 17.98
N PRO A 362 7.10 21.72 18.78
CA PRO A 362 7.14 21.92 20.22
C PRO A 362 8.28 21.12 20.84
N PHE A 363 9.06 21.76 21.70
CA PHE A 363 9.97 21.06 22.61
C PHE A 363 10.38 21.91 23.81
N ASP A 364 10.81 21.25 24.88
CA ASP A 364 11.41 21.92 26.04
C ASP A 364 12.92 22.16 25.80
N PRO A 365 13.39 23.43 25.71
CA PRO A 365 14.79 23.72 25.46
C PRO A 365 15.74 23.19 26.54
N SER A 366 15.26 22.95 27.77
CA SER A 366 16.08 22.40 28.87
C SER A 366 16.46 20.93 28.68
N THR A 367 15.80 20.24 27.75
CA THR A 367 16.07 18.82 27.44
C THR A 367 17.16 18.62 26.40
N ILE A 368 17.62 19.70 25.77
CA ILE A 368 18.61 19.69 24.67
C ILE A 368 19.88 20.40 25.15
N GLY A 369 21.06 19.84 24.84
CA GLY A 369 22.32 20.47 25.22
C GLY A 369 22.51 21.83 24.54
N GLU A 370 23.21 22.77 25.18
CA GLU A 370 23.38 24.15 24.65
C GLU A 370 23.93 24.19 23.21
N ARG A 371 24.91 23.32 22.91
CA ARG A 371 25.49 23.21 21.57
C ARG A 371 24.46 22.72 20.54
N GLU A 372 23.68 21.71 20.90
CA GLU A 372 22.66 21.10 20.03
C GLU A 372 21.53 22.10 19.76
N PHE A 373 21.06 22.77 20.82
CA PHE A 373 20.05 23.82 20.72
C PHE A 373 20.53 25.00 19.86
N ALA A 374 21.80 25.42 20.00
CA ALA A 374 22.37 26.47 19.17
C ALA A 374 22.41 26.11 17.67
N LEU A 375 22.54 24.83 17.33
CA LEU A 375 22.49 24.34 15.95
C LEU A 375 21.03 24.32 15.45
N ILE A 376 20.10 23.78 16.24
CA ILE A 376 18.66 23.78 15.90
C ILE A 376 18.13 25.19 15.67
N ARG A 377 18.50 26.15 16.55
CA ARG A 377 18.05 27.55 16.50
C ARG A 377 18.39 28.25 15.18
N ARG A 378 19.40 27.77 14.43
CA ARG A 378 19.74 28.35 13.12
C ARG A 378 18.74 27.99 12.02
N GLU A 379 17.99 26.90 12.20
CA GLU A 379 17.07 26.35 11.21
C GLU A 379 15.60 26.71 11.48
N VAL A 380 15.29 27.27 12.65
CA VAL A 380 13.91 27.46 13.13
C VAL A 380 13.66 28.88 13.61
N LYS A 381 12.42 29.35 13.50
CA LYS A 381 11.92 30.57 14.14
C LYS A 381 11.39 30.23 15.54
N LEU A 382 11.82 30.97 16.56
CA LEU A 382 11.39 30.71 17.94
C LEU A 382 10.03 31.36 18.25
N LEU A 383 9.15 30.61 18.89
CA LEU A 383 7.85 31.05 19.41
C LEU A 383 7.61 30.45 20.80
N GLY A 384 6.65 31.03 21.52
CA GLY A 384 6.13 30.47 22.77
C GLY A 384 6.65 31.17 24.02
N PRO A 385 6.16 30.75 25.19
CA PRO A 385 6.40 31.43 26.46
C PRO A 385 7.88 31.45 26.88
N LEU A 386 8.65 30.42 26.52
CA LEU A 386 10.07 30.32 26.85
C LEU A 386 10.97 30.96 25.78
N ALA A 387 10.43 31.44 24.65
CA ALA A 387 11.24 31.96 23.55
C ALA A 387 11.95 33.29 23.88
N VAL A 388 11.33 34.12 24.71
CA VAL A 388 11.86 35.44 25.09
C VAL A 388 13.19 35.33 25.85
N GLU A 389 13.43 34.22 26.54
CA GLU A 389 14.69 33.95 27.25
C GLU A 389 15.85 33.61 26.29
N HIS A 390 15.53 33.17 25.07
CA HIS A 390 16.50 32.61 24.11
C HIS A 390 16.70 33.45 22.84
N ASP A 391 15.79 34.40 22.58
CA ASP A 391 15.91 35.42 21.53
C ASP A 391 15.05 36.66 21.87
N ALA A 392 15.68 37.82 21.98
CA ALA A 392 15.00 39.08 22.30
C ALA A 392 14.04 39.56 21.19
N GLY A 393 14.15 39.01 19.97
CA GLY A 393 13.22 39.24 18.86
C GLY A 393 12.09 38.22 18.73
N ALA A 394 12.03 37.20 19.60
CA ALA A 394 11.02 36.16 19.52
C ALA A 394 9.61 36.69 19.91
N LYS A 395 8.59 36.26 19.15
CA LYS A 395 7.21 36.67 19.41
C LYS A 395 6.60 35.81 20.52
N VAL A 396 6.03 36.47 21.53
CA VAL A 396 5.11 35.83 22.48
C VAL A 396 3.80 35.60 21.74
N VAL A 397 3.30 34.38 21.79
CA VAL A 397 2.09 33.95 21.12
C VAL A 397 0.88 34.67 21.76
N ARG A 398 0.12 35.44 20.99
CA ARG A 398 -1.15 36.06 21.42
C ARG A 398 -2.11 36.29 20.28
#